data_AF-A0A1Z4RWR2-F1
#
_entry.id   AF-A0A1Z4RWR2-F1
#
_cell.length_a   1.000
_cell.length_b   1.000
_cell.length_c   1.000
_cell.angle_alpha   90.00
_cell.angle_beta   90.00
_cell.angle_gamma   90.00
#
_symmetry.space_group_name_H-M   'P 1'
#
loop_
_entity.id
_entity.type
_entity.pdbx_description
1 polymer ?
#
loop_
_entity_poly.entity_id
_entity_poly.type
_entity_poly.pdbx_seq_one_letter_code
_entity_poly.pdbx_strand_id
1 'polypeptide(L)' 'MNVRFNTSFRQQASRLTLSKPVQASLYVSLCALILWTIYFTTYPPVHDSVHSLRHHTLLVGCH' A
#
# COMPACT_ATOMS: atom_id res chain seq x y z
N MET A 1 34.93 10.43 23.16
CA MET A 1 33.85 9.47 22.82
C MET A 1 32.76 10.22 22.05
N ASN A 2 31.98 9.53 21.21
CA ASN A 2 30.91 10.03 20.33
C ASN A 2 31.36 10.54 18.95
N VAL A 3 31.17 9.71 17.90
CA VAL A 3 30.14 9.84 16.84
C VAL A 3 30.10 8.50 16.05
N ARG A 4 29.54 7.42 16.62
CA ARG A 4 29.35 6.15 15.87
C ARG A 4 27.90 5.65 15.79
N PHE A 5 26.98 6.27 16.54
CA PHE A 5 25.59 5.82 16.60
C PHE A 5 24.74 6.29 15.41
N ASN A 6 24.95 7.50 14.90
CA ASN A 6 24.07 8.08 13.87
C ASN A 6 24.31 7.49 12.46
N THR A 7 25.57 7.18 12.12
CA THR A 7 25.91 6.49 10.86
C THR A 7 25.46 5.04 10.85
N SER A 8 25.62 4.33 11.97
CA SER A 8 25.15 2.94 12.14
C SER A 8 23.63 2.82 11.95
N PHE A 9 22.85 3.71 12.57
CA PHE A 9 21.40 3.71 12.44
C PHE A 9 20.93 3.98 11.00
N ARG A 10 21.54 4.95 10.31
CA ARG A 10 21.25 5.24 8.89
C ARG A 10 21.62 4.07 7.97
N GLN A 11 22.74 3.40 8.22
CA GLN A 11 23.16 2.21 7.46
C GLN A 11 22.27 0.99 7.72
N GLN A 12 21.76 0.85 8.93
CA GLN A 12 20.85 -0.24 9.28
C GLN A 12 19.46 0.00 8.71
N ALA A 13 18.95 1.24 8.79
CA ALA A 13 17.71 1.63 8.13
C ALA A 13 17.79 1.44 6.61
N SER A 14 18.91 1.84 5.97
CA SER A 14 19.09 1.62 4.54
C SER A 14 19.15 0.14 4.18
N ARG A 15 19.84 -0.71 4.95
CA ARG A 15 19.85 -2.16 4.72
C ARG A 15 18.46 -2.80 4.85
N LEU A 16 17.65 -2.35 5.80
CA LEU A 16 16.28 -2.82 5.98
C LEU A 16 15.38 -2.37 4.82
N THR A 17 15.39 -1.08 4.47
CA THR A 17 14.58 -0.54 3.37
C THR A 17 15.01 -1.07 2.00
N LEU A 18 16.31 -1.29 1.80
CA LEU A 18 16.86 -1.85 0.57
C LEU A 18 16.75 -3.39 0.51
N SER A 19 16.23 -4.01 1.56
CA SER A 19 15.99 -5.45 1.56
C SER A 19 14.83 -5.79 0.62
N LYS A 20 15.00 -6.87 -0.15
CA LYS A 20 13.97 -7.42 -1.03
C LYS A 20 12.61 -7.66 -0.35
N PRO A 21 12.52 -8.21 0.88
CA PRO A 21 11.22 -8.42 1.51
C PRO A 21 10.51 -7.10 1.86
N VAL A 22 11.24 -6.06 2.27
CA VAL A 22 10.63 -4.74 2.56
C VAL A 22 10.16 -4.06 1.28
N GLN A 23 10.92 -4.15 0.20
CA GLN A 23 10.46 -3.65 -1.10
C GLN A 23 9.22 -4.38 -1.60
N ALA A 24 9.18 -5.70 -1.45
CA ALA A 24 8.02 -6.50 -1.83
C ALA A 24 6.79 -6.16 -0.98
N SER A 25 6.93 -6.02 0.33
CA SER A 25 5.82 -5.66 1.22
C SER A 25 5.29 -4.25 0.94
N LEU A 26 6.17 -3.28 0.67
CA LEU A 26 5.78 -1.93 0.25
C LEU A 26 5.01 -1.96 -1.07
N TYR A 27 5.49 -2.72 -2.04
CA TYR A 27 4.81 -2.85 -3.34
C TYR A 27 3.42 -3.50 -3.21
N VAL A 28 3.32 -4.60 -2.47
CA VAL A 28 2.03 -5.27 -2.20
C VAL A 28 1.08 -4.33 -1.45
N SER A 29 1.58 -3.60 -0.45
CA SER A 29 0.79 -2.62 0.30
C SER A 29 0.26 -1.50 -0.59
N LEU A 30 1.10 -1.01 -1.51
CA LEU A 30 0.71 0.00 -2.49
C LEU A 30 -0.38 -0.52 -3.43
N CYS A 31 -0.23 -1.74 -3.95
CA CYS A 31 -1.25 -2.37 -4.78
C CYS A 31 -2.58 -2.54 -4.02
N ALA A 32 -2.52 -3.01 -2.77
CA ALA A 32 -3.70 -3.14 -1.92
C ALA A 32 -4.39 -1.78 -1.70
N LEU A 33 -3.63 -0.70 -1.47
CA LEU A 33 -4.17 0.64 -1.28
C LEU A 33 -4.82 1.22 -2.55
N ILE A 34 -4.22 0.98 -3.72
CA ILE A 34 -4.81 1.36 -5.01
C ILE A 34 -6.13 0.63 -5.22
N LEU A 35 -6.13 -0.70 -5.05
CA LEU A 35 -7.35 -1.51 -5.20
C LEU A 35 -8.42 -1.06 -4.20
N TRP A 36 -8.06 -0.86 -2.94
CA TRP A 36 -8.98 -0.36 -1.92
C TRP A 36 -9.59 0.98 -2.33
N THR A 37 -8.79 1.91 -2.85
CA THR A 37 -9.27 3.22 -3.29
C THR A 37 -10.28 3.09 -4.44
N ILE A 38 -10.01 2.24 -5.43
CA ILE A 38 -10.92 2.00 -6.56
C ILE A 38 -12.21 1.31 -6.09
N TYR A 39 -12.09 0.27 -5.26
CA TYR A 39 -13.22 -0.50 -4.75
C TYR A 39 -14.07 0.27 -3.74
N PHE A 40 -13.56 1.31 -3.07
CA PHE A 40 -14.30 2.07 -2.06
C PHE A 40 -14.51 3.54 -2.43
N THR A 41 -14.14 3.97 -3.63
CA THR A 41 -14.38 5.35 -4.09
C THR A 41 -15.87 5.70 -4.09
N THR A 42 -16.16 6.96 -3.79
CA THR A 42 -17.48 7.60 -3.91
C THR A 42 -17.60 8.50 -5.14
N TYR A 43 -16.52 8.61 -5.94
CA TYR A 43 -16.52 9.40 -7.17
C TYR A 43 -17.28 8.65 -8.28
N PRO A 44 -18.44 9.16 -8.78
CA PRO A 44 -19.36 8.39 -9.61
C PRO A 44 -18.73 7.77 -10.87
N PRO A 45 -17.91 8.50 -11.67
CA PRO A 45 -17.33 7.92 -12.90
C PRO A 45 -16.48 6.67 -12.65
N VAL A 46 -15.71 6.65 -11.56
CA VAL A 46 -14.88 5.49 -11.21
C VAL A 46 -15.72 4.43 -10.52
N HIS A 47 -16.61 4.82 -9.60
CA HIS A 47 -17.53 3.93 -8.92
C HIS A 47 -18.35 3.10 -9.91
N ASP A 48 -18.97 3.76 -10.89
CA ASP A 48 -19.86 3.13 -11.87
C ASP A 48 -19.11 2.18 -12.80
N SER A 49 -17.87 2.55 -13.16
CA SER A 49 -16.99 1.72 -13.98
C SER A 49 -16.64 0.37 -13.32
N VAL A 50 -16.62 0.31 -11.99
CA VAL A 50 -16.33 -0.93 -11.24
C VAL A 50 -17.54 -1.46 -10.46
N HIS A 51 -18.74 -0.92 -10.68
CA HIS A 51 -19.92 -1.21 -9.88
C HIS A 51 -20.30 -2.70 -9.93
N SER A 52 -20.31 -3.30 -11.12
CA SER A 52 -20.58 -4.75 -11.28
C SER A 52 -19.54 -5.61 -10.55
N LEU A 53 -18.27 -5.21 -10.61
CA LEU A 53 -17.19 -5.91 -9.92
C LEU A 53 -17.33 -5.83 -8.40
N ARG A 54 -17.78 -4.67 -7.87
CA ARG A 54 -18.05 -4.45 -6.45
C ARG A 54 -19.17 -5.37 -5.94
N HIS A 55 -20.24 -5.55 -6.70
CA HIS A 55 -21.32 -6.49 -6.34
C HIS A 55 -20.90 -7.96 -6.28
N HIS A 56 -19.85 -8.34 -7.01
CA HIS A 56 -19.29 -9.69 -6.92
C HIS A 56 -18.31 -9.86 -5.75
N THR A 57 -17.94 -8.77 -5.08
CA THR A 57 -17.10 -8.81 -3.88
C THR A 57 -17.96 -8.72 -2.61
N LEU A 58 -18.01 -9.81 -1.85
CA LEU A 58 -18.82 -9.95 -0.63
C LEU A 58 -18.55 -8.89 0.46
N LEU A 59 -17.44 -8.16 0.38
CA LEU A 59 -17.00 -7.18 1.37
C LEU A 59 -17.30 -5.73 0.99
N VAL A 60 -17.65 -5.45 -0.27
CA VAL A 60 -17.82 -4.08 -0.76
C VAL A 60 -19.31 -3.78 -0.87
N GLY A 61 -19.85 -3.25 0.22
CA GLY A 61 -21.23 -2.75 0.25
C GLY A 61 -21.42 -1.65 -0.80
N CYS A 62 -22.53 -1.76 -1.54
CA CYS A 62 -23.07 -0.69 -2.38
C CYS A 62 -24.45 -0.32 -1.82
N HIS A 63 -24.88 0.92 -2.06
CA HIS A 63 -26.20 1.43 -1.65
C HIS A 63 -27.33 0.72 -2.41
#